data_AF-A0AAW8M276-F1
#
_entry.id   AF-A0AAW8M276-F1
#
_cell.length_a   1.000
_cell.length_b   1.000
_cell.length_c   1.000
_cell.angle_alpha   90.00
_cell.angle_beta   90.00
_cell.angle_gamma   90.00
#
_symmetry.space_group_name_H-M   'P 1'
#
loop_
_entity.id
_entity.type
_entity.pdbx_description
1 polymer ?
#
loop_
_entity_poly.entity_id
_entity_poly.type
_entity_poly.pdbx_seq_one_letter_code
_entity_poly.pdbx_strand_id
1 'polypeptide(L)'
;MQDLVINAVESRFGRINMLSESIKWLTDNGSCFIARDTTSLLREIGMEPCTTPVQSPQSNGMAEVFVKAFKRDYVSVNPTPDAETVMAQLPVWFEHYNNVL
;
A
#
# COMPACT_ATOMS: atom_id res chain seq x y z
N MET A 1 6.23 -7.86 -5.97
CA MET A 1 5.78 -7.60 -4.59
C MET A 1 6.95 -7.16 -3.71
N GLN A 2 8.06 -7.91 -3.71
CA GLN A 2 9.25 -7.58 -2.94
C GLN A 2 9.77 -6.15 -3.17
N ASP A 3 9.96 -5.74 -4.43
CA ASP A 3 10.41 -4.37 -4.76
C ASP A 3 9.45 -3.29 -4.24
N LEU A 4 8.15 -3.57 -4.26
CA LEU A 4 7.15 -2.63 -3.74
C LEU A 4 7.33 -2.43 -2.23
N VAL A 5 7.53 -3.51 -1.48
CA VAL A 5 7.76 -3.44 -0.03
C VAL A 5 9.03 -2.67 0.28
N ILE A 6 10.13 -2.99 -0.42
CA ILE A 6 11.42 -2.32 -0.22
C ILE A 6 11.29 -0.82 -0.48
N ASN A 7 10.75 -0.44 -1.64
CA ASN A 7 10.58 0.97 -1.99
C ASN A 7 9.66 1.71 -1.00
N ALA A 8 8.59 1.07 -0.51
CA ALA A 8 7.69 1.66 0.47
C ALA A 8 8.38 1.88 1.83
N VAL A 9 9.15 0.90 2.30
CA VAL A 9 9.91 0.99 3.56
C VAL A 9 11.00 2.04 3.46
N GLU A 10 11.78 2.04 2.37
CA GLU A 10 12.82 3.04 2.15
C GLU A 10 12.27 4.46 2.06
N SER A 11 11.14 4.64 1.38
CA SER A 11 10.45 5.93 1.27
C SER A 11 9.97 6.45 2.63
N ARG A 12 9.47 5.56 3.50
CA ARG A 12 8.89 5.94 4.79
C ARG A 12 9.92 6.09 5.92
N PHE A 13 10.89 5.19 5.99
CA PHE A 13 11.82 5.06 7.11
C PHE A 13 13.28 5.35 6.73
N GLY A 14 13.56 5.65 5.45
CA GLY A 14 14.91 5.76 4.91
C GLY A 14 15.53 4.39 4.62
N ARG A 15 16.77 4.39 4.13
CA ARG A 15 17.51 3.16 3.84
C ARG A 15 17.92 2.46 5.13
N ILE A 16 17.11 1.49 5.53
CA ILE A 16 17.32 0.66 6.72
C ILE A 16 17.40 -0.81 6.34
N ASN A 17 18.21 -1.58 7.06
CA ASN A 17 18.27 -3.03 6.87
C ASN A 17 17.13 -3.76 7.63
N MET A 18 16.62 -3.15 8.70
CA MET A 18 15.58 -3.72 9.55
C MET A 18 14.86 -2.61 10.33
N LEU A 19 13.55 -2.74 10.50
CA LEU A 19 12.74 -1.86 11.35
C LEU A 19 13.11 -2.03 12.83
N SER A 20 13.14 -0.92 13.58
CA SER A 20 13.42 -0.93 15.02
C SER A 20 12.30 -1.55 15.86
N GLU A 21 11.07 -1.48 15.35
CA GLU A 21 9.88 -2.07 15.96
C GLU A 21 9.11 -2.87 14.91
N SER A 22 8.51 -3.99 15.33
CA SER A 22 7.73 -4.84 14.43
C SER A 22 6.47 -4.12 13.94
N ILE A 23 6.34 -3.95 12.62
CA ILE A 23 5.16 -3.35 12.00
C ILE A 23 4.32 -4.45 11.35
N LYS A 24 3.04 -4.51 11.71
CA LYS A 24 2.08 -5.44 11.11
C LYS A 24 1.76 -5.03 9.67
N TRP A 25 1.99 -5.95 8.74
CA TRP A 25 1.69 -5.81 7.32
C TRP A 25 0.41 -6.59 7.01
N LEU A 26 -0.73 -5.88 7.01
CA LEU A 26 -2.04 -6.48 6.78
C LEU A 26 -2.39 -6.54 5.29
N THR A 27 -2.67 -7.74 4.78
CA THR A 27 -3.14 -7.94 3.39
C THR A 27 -4.27 -8.96 3.31
N ASP A 28 -4.94 -9.01 2.16
CA ASP A 28 -5.78 -10.15 1.82
C ASP A 28 -4.94 -11.41 1.56
N ASN A 29 -5.65 -12.52 1.27
CA ASN A 29 -5.06 -13.82 0.97
C ASN A 29 -4.63 -13.97 -0.51
N GLY A 30 -4.42 -12.87 -1.23
CA GLY A 30 -3.90 -12.88 -2.60
C GLY A 30 -2.57 -13.62 -2.68
N SER A 31 -2.40 -14.45 -3.70
CA SER A 31 -1.25 -15.37 -3.84
C SER A 31 0.11 -14.66 -3.79
N CYS A 32 0.19 -13.42 -4.29
CA CYS A 32 1.42 -12.62 -4.26
C CYS A 32 1.83 -12.15 -2.86
N PHE A 33 0.87 -11.98 -1.93
CA PHE A 33 1.10 -11.55 -0.55
C PHE A 33 1.45 -12.72 0.37
N ILE A 34 0.89 -13.91 0.11
CA ILE A 34 1.18 -15.13 0.88
C ILE A 34 2.36 -15.95 0.32
N ALA A 35 2.95 -15.52 -0.80
CA ALA A 35 4.11 -16.18 -1.38
C ALA A 35 5.25 -16.27 -0.35
N ARG A 36 5.91 -17.43 -0.31
CA ARG A 36 6.99 -17.71 0.66
C ARG A 36 8.10 -16.66 0.60
N ASP A 37 8.48 -16.25 -0.59
CA ASP A 37 9.58 -15.32 -0.77
C ASP A 37 9.17 -13.88 -0.36
N THR A 38 7.89 -13.50 -0.53
CA THR A 38 7.35 -12.22 -0.01
C THR A 38 7.32 -12.23 1.52
N THR A 39 6.79 -13.28 2.13
CA THR A 39 6.68 -13.40 3.59
C THR A 39 8.04 -13.50 4.29
N SER A 40 9.03 -14.12 3.63
CA SER A 40 10.41 -14.19 4.13
C SER A 40 11.05 -12.80 4.12
N LEU A 41 10.95 -12.06 3.01
CA LEU A 41 11.46 -10.68 2.92
C LEU A 41 10.83 -9.77 3.98
N LEU A 42 9.51 -9.83 4.16
CA LEU A 42 8.81 -9.03 5.16
C LEU A 42 9.38 -9.26 6.57
N ARG A 43 9.66 -10.52 6.93
CA ARG A 43 10.26 -10.85 8.22
C ARG A 43 11.71 -10.38 8.33
N GLU A 44 12.49 -10.48 7.25
CA GLU A 44 13.89 -10.03 7.21
C GLU A 44 14.01 -8.52 7.48
N ILE A 45 13.09 -7.71 6.95
CA ILE A 45 13.08 -6.25 7.16
C ILE A 45 12.37 -5.83 8.45
N GLY A 46 11.93 -6.77 9.29
CA GLY A 46 11.29 -6.47 10.58
C GLY A 46 9.78 -6.20 10.51
N MET A 47 9.08 -6.64 9.47
CA MET A 47 7.62 -6.63 9.40
C MET A 47 6.99 -7.97 9.81
N GLU A 48 5.76 -7.91 10.31
CA GLU A 48 4.94 -9.07 10.65
C GLU A 48 3.84 -9.26 9.59
N PRO A 49 3.95 -10.26 8.69
CA PRO A 49 2.88 -10.56 7.73
C PRO A 49 1.60 -10.98 8.48
N CYS A 50 0.52 -10.23 8.26
CA CYS A 50 -0.80 -10.52 8.80
C CYS A 50 -1.77 -10.74 7.66
N THR A 51 -2.47 -11.87 7.65
CA THR A 51 -3.54 -12.13 6.69
C THR A 51 -4.89 -12.14 7.36
N THR A 52 -5.91 -11.84 6.56
CA THR A 52 -7.27 -11.75 7.05
C THR A 52 -7.91 -13.13 7.10
N PRO A 53 -8.71 -13.45 8.14
CA PRO A 53 -9.46 -14.70 8.16
C PRO A 53 -10.30 -14.84 6.89
N VAL A 54 -10.22 -16.00 6.24
CA VAL A 54 -11.06 -16.34 5.08
C VAL A 54 -12.51 -16.11 5.50
N GLN A 55 -13.23 -15.23 4.79
CA GLN A 55 -14.61 -14.76 5.07
C GLN A 55 -14.77 -13.51 5.95
N SER A 56 -13.74 -12.67 6.10
CA SER A 56 -13.87 -11.34 6.73
C SER A 56 -13.56 -10.19 5.74
N PRO A 57 -14.49 -9.84 4.81
CA PRO A 57 -14.29 -8.78 3.81
C PRO A 57 -13.91 -7.41 4.40
N GLN A 58 -14.23 -7.15 5.68
CA GLN A 58 -14.08 -5.84 6.31
C GLN A 58 -12.64 -5.50 6.73
N SER A 59 -11.73 -6.46 6.69
CA SER A 59 -10.40 -6.35 7.27
C SER A 59 -9.40 -5.52 6.43
N ASN A 60 -9.63 -5.41 5.12
CA ASN A 60 -8.97 -4.41 4.27
C ASN A 60 -9.75 -3.09 4.20
N GLY A 61 -10.72 -2.88 5.10
CA GLY A 61 -11.65 -1.74 5.06
C GLY A 61 -10.96 -0.39 4.97
N MET A 62 -9.80 -0.20 5.63
CA MET A 62 -9.05 1.05 5.53
C MET A 62 -8.50 1.30 4.12
N ALA A 63 -7.88 0.29 3.51
CA ALA A 63 -7.37 0.38 2.14
C ALA A 63 -8.52 0.55 1.13
N GLU A 64 -9.63 -0.16 1.33
CA GLU A 64 -10.81 -0.02 0.47
C GLU A 64 -11.46 1.36 0.57
N VAL A 65 -11.63 1.88 1.80
CA VAL A 65 -12.18 3.22 2.03
C VAL A 65 -11.25 4.27 1.44
N PHE A 66 -9.94 4.11 1.60
CA PHE A 66 -8.95 4.95 0.94
C PHE A 66 -9.15 4.96 -0.59
N VAL A 67 -9.17 3.79 -1.24
CA VAL A 67 -9.33 3.71 -2.70
C VAL A 67 -10.67 4.28 -3.16
N LYS A 68 -11.75 4.05 -2.40
CA LYS A 68 -13.08 4.62 -2.69
C LYS A 68 -13.07 6.15 -2.62
N ALA A 69 -12.51 6.71 -1.55
CA ALA A 69 -12.37 8.16 -1.38
C ALA A 69 -11.47 8.75 -2.49
N PHE A 70 -10.32 8.13 -2.73
CA PHE A 70 -9.37 8.59 -3.75
C PHE A 70 -9.98 8.60 -5.16
N LYS A 71 -10.71 7.54 -5.52
CA LYS A 71 -11.41 7.48 -6.80
C LYS A 71 -12.50 8.54 -6.93
N ARG A 72 -13.28 8.77 -5.87
CA ARG A 72 -14.37 9.76 -5.86
C ARG A 72 -13.84 11.19 -5.93
N ASP A 73 -12.81 11.51 -5.15
CA ASP A 73 -12.38 12.89 -4.92
C ASP A 73 -11.33 13.36 -5.92
N TYR A 74 -10.60 12.44 -6.57
CA TYR A 74 -9.57 12.77 -7.55
C TYR A 74 -9.86 12.17 -8.92
N VAL A 75 -10.04 10.86 -9.02
CA VAL A 75 -10.14 10.19 -10.33
C VAL A 75 -11.40 10.59 -11.09
N SER A 76 -12.57 10.63 -10.45
CA SER A 76 -13.83 10.95 -11.14
C SER A 76 -14.04 12.43 -11.47
N VAL A 77 -13.25 13.33 -10.89
CA VAL A 77 -13.37 14.78 -11.11
C VAL A 77 -12.28 15.35 -12.00
N ASN A 78 -11.30 14.54 -12.41
CA ASN A 78 -10.20 14.93 -13.30
C ASN A 78 -10.24 14.14 -14.63
N PRO A 79 -9.79 14.71 -15.75
CA PRO A 79 -9.62 13.96 -16.99
C PRO A 79 -8.58 12.84 -16.84
N THR A 80 -8.94 11.62 -17.26
CA THR A 80 -8.05 10.46 -17.27
C THR A 80 -7.94 9.86 -18.68
N PRO A 81 -7.39 10.59 -19.67
CA PRO A 81 -7.37 10.16 -21.06
C PRO A 81 -6.49 8.93 -21.31
N ASP A 82 -5.40 8.80 -20.55
CA ASP A 82 -4.43 7.71 -20.64
C ASP A 82 -3.70 7.50 -19.30
N ALA A 83 -2.98 6.39 -19.21
CA ALA A 83 -2.26 6.02 -17.98
C ALA A 83 -1.11 6.98 -17.65
N GLU A 84 -0.42 7.53 -18.65
CA GLU A 84 0.71 8.44 -18.45
C GLU A 84 0.25 9.73 -17.76
N THR A 85 -0.85 10.31 -18.24
CA THR A 85 -1.50 11.48 -17.65
C THR A 85 -1.89 11.22 -16.19
N VAL A 86 -2.52 10.07 -15.91
CA VAL A 86 -2.90 9.72 -14.53
C VAL A 86 -1.67 9.58 -13.64
N MET A 87 -0.64 8.86 -14.10
CA MET A 87 0.60 8.66 -13.33
C MET A 87 1.30 9.98 -13.02
N ALA A 88 1.27 10.96 -13.93
CA ALA A 88 1.82 12.29 -13.70
C ALA A 88 1.03 13.11 -12.65
N GLN A 89 -0.28 12.86 -12.50
CA GLN A 89 -1.14 13.56 -11.55
C GLN A 89 -1.14 12.94 -10.15
N LEU A 90 -0.87 11.63 -10.04
CA LEU A 90 -0.90 10.89 -8.77
C LEU A 90 -0.10 11.57 -7.64
N PRO A 91 1.15 12.06 -7.84
CA PRO A 91 1.90 12.70 -6.75
C PRO A 91 1.17 13.92 -6.16
N VAL A 92 0.58 14.75 -7.02
CA VAL A 92 -0.17 15.95 -6.61
C VAL A 92 -1.44 15.56 -5.85
N TRP A 93 -2.16 14.54 -6.31
CA TRP A 93 -3.35 14.04 -5.63
C TRP A 93 -3.03 13.41 -4.27
N PHE A 94 -1.93 12.65 -4.17
CA PHE A 94 -1.47 12.10 -2.88
C PHE A 94 -1.04 13.19 -1.91
N GLU A 95 -0.33 14.22 -2.37
CA GLU A 95 0.07 15.36 -1.54
C GLU A 95 -1.15 16.11 -0.99
N HIS A 96 -2.16 16.36 -1.84
CA HIS A 96 -3.40 16.98 -1.41
C HIS A 96 -4.16 16.11 -0.39
N TYR A 97 -4.27 14.79 -0.65
CA TYR A 97 -4.92 13.86 0.27
C TYR A 97 -4.26 13.82 1.65
N ASN A 98 -2.93 13.87 1.72
CA ASN A 98 -2.18 13.75 2.96
C ASN A 98 -2.13 15.03 3.81
N ASN A 99 -2.36 16.21 3.21
CA ASN A 99 -2.13 17.50 3.87
C ASN A 99 -3.38 18.37 4.01
N VAL A 100 -4.46 18.07 3.30
CA VAL A 100 -5.67 18.93 3.27
C VAL A 100 -6.90 18.24 3.87
N LEU A 101 -6.96 16.90 3.80
CA LEU A 101 -7.98 16.07 4.48
C LEU A 101 -7.42 15.57 5.83
#